data_AF-A0A1X9X964-F1
#
_entry.id   AF-A0A1X9X964-F1
#
_cell.length_a   1.000
_cell.length_b   1.000
_cell.length_c   1.000
_cell.angle_alpha   90.00
_cell.angle_beta   90.00
_cell.angle_gamma   90.00
#
_symmetry.space_group_name_H-M   'P 1'
#
loop_
_entity.id
_entity.type
_entity.pdbx_description
1 polymer ?
#
loop_
_entity_poly.entity_id
_entity_poly.type
_entity_poly.pdbx_seq_one_letter_code
_entity_poly.pdbx_strand_id
1 'polypeptide(L)' 'IGGHGVNINDAAHTIVRGNTVYDNLEAGIGIGQQASDTQLLQNVVRTNRGDGITL' A
#
# COMPACT_ATOMS: atom_id res chain seq x y z
N ILE A 1 -7.14 13.98 -8.93
CA ILE A 1 -6.33 13.71 -7.73
C ILE A 1 -7.01 12.59 -6.95
N GLY A 2 -6.61 11.36 -7.23
CA GLY A 2 -6.88 10.18 -6.42
C GLY A 2 -5.55 9.47 -6.30
N GLY A 3 -5.22 8.95 -5.13
CA GLY A 3 -3.93 8.34 -4.86
C GLY A 3 -4.09 7.15 -3.96
N HIS A 4 -3.07 6.29 -3.98
CA HIS A 4 -2.93 5.22 -3.02
C HIS A 4 -2.83 5.75 -1.59
N GLY A 5 -3.31 4.97 -0.60
CA GLY A 5 -3.12 5.31 0.81
C GLY A 5 -1.65 5.25 1.22
N VAL A 6 -0.95 4.18 0.83
CA VAL A 6 0.50 4.03 0.95
C VAL A 6 1.04 3.63 -0.42
N ASN A 7 2.02 4.37 -0.94
CA ASN A 7 2.65 4.09 -2.24
C ASN A 7 4.16 3.87 -2.05
N ILE A 8 4.66 2.71 -2.45
CA ILE A 8 6.06 2.31 -2.31
C ILE A 8 6.64 2.13 -3.70
N ASN A 9 7.53 3.05 -4.10
CA ASN A 9 8.26 2.99 -5.37
C ASN A 9 9.75 3.25 -5.10
N ASP A 10 10.61 2.64 -5.91
CA ASP A 10 12.08 2.80 -5.88
C ASP A 10 12.68 2.58 -4.48
N ALA A 11 12.13 1.62 -3.73
CA ALA A 11 12.51 1.35 -2.35
C ALA A 11 12.71 -0.15 -2.08
N ALA A 12 13.79 -0.50 -1.39
CA ALA A 12 14.09 -1.86 -0.95
C ALA A 12 13.91 -2.00 0.57
N HIS A 13 13.65 -3.22 1.05
CA HIS A 13 13.61 -3.56 2.48
C HIS A 13 12.63 -2.70 3.33
N THR A 14 11.50 -2.32 2.73
CA THR A 14 10.48 -1.51 3.41
C THR A 14 9.59 -2.37 4.31
N ILE A 15 9.31 -1.90 5.53
CA ILE A 15 8.36 -2.55 6.44
C ILE A 15 7.18 -1.59 6.68
N VAL A 16 5.99 -1.97 6.20
CA VAL A 16 4.73 -1.29 6.54
C VAL A 16 3.99 -2.17 7.53
N ARG A 17 3.85 -1.70 8.77
CA ARG A 17 3.29 -2.52 9.84
C ARG A 17 2.26 -1.82 10.72
N GLY A 18 1.20 -2.53 11.09
CA GLY A 18 0.22 -2.08 12.07
C GLY A 18 -0.62 -0.88 11.63
N ASN A 19 -0.77 -0.64 10.33
CA ASN A 19 -1.54 0.48 9.80
C ASN A 19 -2.99 0.08 9.50
N THR A 20 -3.92 1.03 9.65
CA THR A 20 -5.29 0.91 9.13
C THR A 20 -5.43 1.85 7.93
N VAL A 21 -5.62 1.29 6.72
CA VAL A 21 -5.65 2.05 5.45
C VAL A 21 -7.01 1.88 4.79
N TYR A 22 -7.76 2.98 4.65
CA TYR A 22 -9.16 2.95 4.21
C TYR A 22 -9.58 4.22 3.47
N ASP A 23 -10.70 4.13 2.73
CA ASP A 23 -11.37 5.20 1.99
C ASP A 23 -10.48 5.96 0.98
N ASN A 24 -9.46 5.29 0.41
CA ASN A 24 -8.63 5.87 -0.64
C ASN A 24 -9.30 5.73 -2.03
N LEU A 25 -9.01 6.68 -2.91
CA LEU A 25 -9.59 6.75 -4.25
C LEU A 25 -9.00 5.72 -5.24
N GLU A 26 -7.81 5.20 -4.95
CA GLU A 26 -7.14 4.12 -5.69
C GLU A 26 -6.92 2.92 -4.76
N ALA A 27 -5.76 2.26 -4.81
CA ALA A 27 -5.49 1.12 -3.94
C ALA A 27 -5.16 1.58 -2.50
N GLY A 28 -5.43 0.72 -1.51
CA GLY A 28 -5.00 0.97 -0.14
C GLY A 28 -3.48 1.06 -0.03
N ILE A 29 -2.78 -0.03 -0.35
CA ILE A 29 -1.32 -0.10 -0.38
C ILE A 29 -0.86 -0.54 -1.77
N GLY A 30 -0.10 0.32 -2.44
CA GLY A 30 0.56 0.00 -3.71
C GLY A 30 2.05 -0.26 -3.50
N ILE A 31 2.50 -1.44 -3.90
CA ILE A 31 3.92 -1.75 -4.11
C ILE A 31 4.12 -1.64 -5.62
N GLY A 32 4.99 -0.72 -6.03
CA GLY A 32 5.14 -0.38 -7.43
C GLY A 32 6.57 -0.53 -7.93
N GLN A 33 6.89 0.30 -8.91
CA GLN A 33 8.11 0.19 -9.70
C GLN A 33 9.37 0.17 -8.83
N GLN A 34 10.26 -0.79 -9.14
CA GLN A 34 11.55 -1.02 -8.47
C GLN A 34 11.48 -1.26 -6.95
N ALA A 35 10.29 -1.48 -6.39
CA ALA A 35 10.17 -1.86 -5.00
C ALA A 35 10.56 -3.33 -4.82
N SER A 36 11.36 -3.62 -3.80
CA SER A 36 11.82 -4.98 -3.50
C SER A 36 11.84 -5.24 -2.00
N ASP A 37 11.78 -6.52 -1.63
CA ASP A 37 11.88 -6.99 -0.24
C ASP A 37 10.96 -6.24 0.74
N THR A 38 9.75 -5.91 0.30
CA THR A 38 8.77 -5.18 1.11
C THR A 38 7.93 -6.15 1.94
N GLN A 39 7.77 -5.81 3.22
CA GLN A 39 6.95 -6.57 4.16
C GLN A 39 5.73 -5.73 4.58
N LEU A 40 4.54 -6.29 4.37
CA LEU A 40 3.28 -5.74 4.86
C LEU A 40 2.80 -6.59 6.04
N LEU A 41 2.99 -6.11 7.27
CA LEU A 41 2.75 -6.90 8.48
C LEU A 41 1.59 -6.32 9.30
N GLN A 42 0.56 -7.14 9.56
CA GLN A 42 -0.55 -6.76 10.46
C GLN A 42 -1.25 -5.43 10.08
N ASN A 43 -1.37 -5.15 8.78
CA ASN A 43 -2.15 -4.00 8.31
C ASN A 43 -3.61 -4.41 8.11
N VAL A 44 -4.53 -3.51 8.44
CA VAL A 44 -5.94 -3.62 8.12
C VAL A 44 -6.23 -2.72 6.93
N VAL A 45 -6.56 -3.31 5.78
CA VAL A 45 -6.82 -2.55 4.54
C VAL A 45 -8.25 -2.81 4.10
N ARG A 46 -9.09 -1.78 4.05
CA ARG A 46 -10.54 -1.91 3.81
C ARG A 46 -11.11 -0.69 3.09
N THR A 47 -12.20 -0.87 2.37
CA THR A 47 -13.00 0.24 1.80
C THR A 47 -12.22 1.22 0.91
N ASN A 48 -11.13 0.79 0.30
CA ASN A 48 -10.51 1.56 -0.77
C ASN A 48 -11.31 1.34 -2.06
N ARG A 49 -11.38 2.36 -2.92
CA ARG A 49 -12.16 2.29 -4.16
C ARG A 49 -11.52 1.36 -5.20
N GLY A 50 -10.18 1.31 -5.20
CA GLY A 50 -9.41 0.32 -5.95
C GLY A 50 -9.08 -0.90 -5.09
N ASP A 51 -7.98 -1.58 -5.42
CA ASP A 51 -7.56 -2.77 -4.69
C ASP A 51 -7.24 -2.48 -3.23
N GLY A 52 -7.37 -3.49 -2.36
CA GLY A 52 -6.82 -3.38 -1.01
C GLY A 52 -5.31 -3.20 -1.07
N ILE A 53 -4.63 -4.18 -1.66
CA ILE A 53 -3.18 -4.20 -1.85
C ILE A 53 -2.92 -4.55 -3.32
N THR A 54 -2.05 -3.79 -4.00
CA THR A 54 -1.59 -4.09 -5.37
C THR A 54 -0.07 -4.20 -5.40
N LEU A 55 0.44 -5.01 -6.34
CA LEU A 55 1.85 -5.27 -6.62
C LEU A 55 2.20 -4.86 -8.06
#